data_AF-A0A0S8B4V0-F1
#
_entry.id   AF-A0A0S8B4V0-F1
#
_cell.length_a   1.000
_cell.length_b   1.000
_cell.length_c   1.000
_cell.angle_alpha   90.00
_cell.angle_beta   90.00
_cell.angle_gamma   90.00
#
_symmetry.space_group_name_H-M   'P 1'
#
loop_
_entity.id
_entity.type
_entity.pdbx_description
1 polymer ?
#
loop_
_entity_poly.entity_id
_entity_poly.type
_entity_poly.pdbx_seq_one_letter_code
_entity_poly.pdbx_strand_id
1 'polypeptide(L)'
;MALGITHSTDEHNLVWDKTGEAINYLWGMSTAAEKLLHDYIQAELVSNLNFFHLLRPVYDLVIFNLLPEKLEAVPATHSCAQQKPWCGRCPKCLYVWMHLVAYLDDGVAEQAIEQSLFDRPRNRTYLRKMLGLEVFKPADCVGTVSETQVAYLLCRAKEKTGRAVADIDPAEIPFDGQAFLDTYSEVAPRYGTIPKGLYEALRPQLLAGAERARAYVRAHLVGKNG
;
A
#
# COMPACT_ATOMS: atom_id res chain seq x y z
N MET A 1 -21.11 -9.18 -1.72
CA MET A 1 -19.99 -9.31 -0.76
C MET A 1 -18.86 -8.39 -1.22
N ALA A 2 -18.45 -7.45 -0.37
CA ALA A 2 -17.39 -6.49 -0.65
C ALA A 2 -16.23 -6.69 0.33
N LEU A 3 -14.99 -6.72 -0.17
CA LEU A 3 -13.78 -6.70 0.68
C LEU A 3 -12.93 -5.46 0.36
N GLY A 4 -12.15 -4.98 1.34
CA GLY A 4 -11.30 -3.78 1.19
C GLY A 4 -9.89 -4.11 0.71
N ILE A 5 -9.75 -4.61 -0.51
CA ILE A 5 -8.45 -4.99 -1.10
C ILE A 5 -8.09 -4.02 -2.23
N THR A 6 -6.84 -3.53 -2.24
CA THR A 6 -6.30 -2.57 -3.20
C THR A 6 -5.64 -3.26 -4.40
N HIS A 7 -5.38 -2.47 -5.44
CA HIS A 7 -4.69 -2.93 -6.66
C HIS A 7 -3.28 -3.47 -6.37
N SER A 8 -2.62 -3.00 -5.32
CA SER A 8 -1.25 -3.39 -4.94
C SER A 8 -1.06 -4.91 -4.73
N THR A 9 -2.16 -5.64 -4.49
CA THR A 9 -2.16 -7.11 -4.36
C THR A 9 -1.96 -7.87 -5.68
N ASP A 10 -2.03 -7.19 -6.83
CA ASP A 10 -1.74 -7.80 -8.13
C ASP A 10 -0.23 -7.92 -8.39
N GLU A 11 0.61 -7.19 -7.66
CA GLU A 11 2.06 -7.26 -7.81
C GLU A 11 2.60 -8.60 -7.28
N HIS A 12 3.48 -9.21 -8.07
CA HIS A 12 4.18 -10.43 -7.68
C HIS A 12 5.29 -10.14 -6.65
N ASN A 13 5.63 -11.15 -5.85
CA ASN A 13 6.68 -11.02 -4.83
C ASN A 13 8.07 -11.34 -5.38
N LEU A 14 8.14 -12.22 -6.38
CA LEU A 14 9.37 -12.65 -7.04
C LEU A 14 9.08 -13.27 -8.40
N VAL A 15 10.08 -13.30 -9.27
CA VAL A 15 10.08 -14.11 -10.50
C VAL A 15 10.93 -15.35 -10.24
N TRP A 16 10.40 -16.53 -10.53
CA TRP A 16 11.09 -17.77 -10.23
C TRP A 16 12.19 -18.02 -11.27
N ASP A 17 13.45 -17.93 -10.86
CA ASP A 17 14.62 -18.06 -11.75
C ASP A 17 14.64 -19.35 -12.61
N LYS A 18 13.97 -20.41 -12.18
CA LYS A 18 13.93 -21.69 -12.92
C LYS A 18 12.93 -21.69 -14.08
N THR A 19 11.79 -21.02 -13.92
CA THR A 19 10.68 -21.06 -14.89
C THR A 19 10.41 -19.71 -15.55
N GLY A 20 10.92 -18.62 -14.98
CA GLY A 20 10.59 -17.25 -15.37
C GLY A 20 9.20 -16.81 -14.92
N GLU A 21 8.50 -17.60 -14.10
CA GLU A 21 7.13 -17.30 -13.69
C GLU A 21 7.09 -16.32 -12.52
N ALA A 22 6.19 -15.34 -12.60
CA ALA A 22 5.90 -14.45 -11.50
C ALA A 22 5.11 -15.18 -10.40
N ILE A 23 5.63 -15.22 -9.17
CA ILE A 23 4.96 -15.78 -8.01
C ILE A 23 4.35 -14.65 -7.17
N ASN A 24 3.03 -14.65 -7.07
CA ASN A 24 2.28 -13.71 -6.23
C ASN A 24 1.71 -14.45 -5.01
N TYR A 25 2.27 -14.16 -3.83
CA TYR A 25 1.84 -14.71 -2.55
C TYR A 25 0.42 -14.24 -2.16
N LEU A 26 0.00 -13.08 -2.67
CA LEU A 26 -1.32 -12.49 -2.47
C LEU A 26 -2.26 -12.80 -3.65
N TRP A 27 -1.96 -13.78 -4.50
CA TRP A 27 -2.77 -14.08 -5.69
C TRP A 27 -4.25 -14.30 -5.38
N GLY A 28 -4.58 -14.95 -4.25
CA GLY A 28 -5.99 -15.14 -3.82
C GLY A 28 -6.74 -13.84 -3.53
N MET A 29 -6.02 -12.72 -3.40
CA MET A 29 -6.54 -11.37 -3.27
C MET A 29 -6.31 -10.55 -4.54
N SER A 30 -5.94 -11.14 -5.68
CA SER A 30 -5.70 -10.42 -6.93
C SER A 30 -6.99 -10.14 -7.71
N THR A 31 -6.89 -9.29 -8.75
CA THR A 31 -7.89 -9.08 -9.80
C THR A 31 -8.29 -10.40 -10.47
N ALA A 32 -7.32 -11.25 -10.77
CA ALA A 32 -7.56 -12.52 -11.43
C ALA A 32 -8.38 -13.46 -10.55
N ALA A 33 -8.02 -13.57 -9.27
CA ALA A 33 -8.77 -14.37 -8.30
C ALA A 33 -10.17 -13.79 -8.03
N GLU A 34 -10.30 -12.46 -7.95
CA GLU A 34 -11.58 -11.79 -7.78
C GLU A 34 -12.55 -12.14 -8.92
N LYS A 35 -12.08 -12.02 -10.16
CA LYS A 35 -12.89 -12.37 -11.34
C LYS A 35 -13.30 -13.84 -11.32
N LEU A 36 -12.35 -14.74 -11.08
CA LEU A 36 -12.61 -16.17 -11.04
C LEU A 36 -13.66 -16.51 -9.97
N LEU A 37 -13.50 -15.96 -8.76
CA LEU A 37 -14.43 -16.22 -7.66
C LEU A 37 -15.80 -15.58 -7.90
N HIS A 38 -15.83 -14.36 -8.43
CA HIS A 38 -17.08 -13.69 -8.82
C HIS A 38 -17.88 -14.51 -9.83
N ASP A 39 -17.22 -14.93 -10.92
CA ASP A 39 -17.85 -15.69 -12.01
C ASP A 39 -18.37 -17.04 -11.47
N TYR A 40 -17.57 -17.76 -10.68
CA TYR A 40 -17.96 -19.03 -10.07
C TYR A 40 -19.16 -18.89 -9.13
N ILE A 41 -19.16 -17.87 -8.25
CA ILE A 41 -20.28 -17.63 -7.33
C ILE A 41 -21.57 -17.40 -8.10
N GLN A 42 -21.56 -16.59 -9.17
CA GLN A 42 -22.77 -16.30 -9.93
C GLN A 42 -23.24 -17.48 -10.78
N ALA A 43 -22.32 -18.26 -11.33
CA ALA A 43 -22.65 -19.42 -12.16
C ALA A 43 -23.19 -20.59 -11.33
N GLU A 44 -22.55 -20.90 -10.20
CA GLU A 44 -22.72 -22.18 -9.51
C GLU A 44 -23.41 -22.08 -8.14
N LEU A 45 -23.43 -20.91 -7.51
CA LEU A 45 -23.91 -20.77 -6.13
C LEU A 45 -25.13 -19.85 -6.01
N VAL A 46 -24.93 -18.54 -6.25
CA VAL A 46 -25.93 -17.49 -6.04
C VAL A 46 -25.79 -16.44 -7.14
N SER A 47 -26.65 -16.54 -8.16
CA SER A 47 -26.57 -15.74 -9.39
C SER A 47 -26.76 -14.23 -9.20
N ASN A 48 -27.38 -13.79 -8.10
CA ASN A 48 -27.56 -12.38 -7.78
C ASN A 48 -26.54 -11.84 -6.76
N LEU A 49 -25.53 -12.62 -6.38
CA LEU A 49 -24.48 -12.17 -5.46
C LEU A 49 -23.27 -11.64 -6.24
N ASN A 50 -22.95 -10.36 -6.06
CA ASN A 50 -21.69 -9.78 -6.55
C ASN A 50 -20.59 -9.97 -5.51
N PHE A 51 -19.47 -10.60 -5.89
CA PHE A 51 -18.22 -10.60 -5.12
C PHE A 51 -17.24 -9.60 -5.72
N PHE A 52 -16.72 -8.67 -4.92
CA PHE A 52 -15.78 -7.67 -5.42
C PHE A 52 -14.88 -7.07 -4.34
N HIS A 53 -13.80 -6.46 -4.79
CA HIS A 53 -12.89 -5.68 -3.96
C HIS A 53 -13.16 -4.19 -4.12
N LEU A 54 -13.62 -3.53 -3.05
CA LEU A 54 -14.07 -2.14 -3.08
C LEU A 54 -12.94 -1.15 -3.41
N LEU A 55 -11.72 -1.44 -2.96
CA LEU A 55 -10.55 -0.56 -3.09
C LEU A 55 -9.67 -0.89 -4.29
N ARG A 56 -10.03 -1.90 -5.07
CA ARG A 56 -9.29 -2.36 -6.23
C ARG A 56 -9.06 -1.31 -7.33
N PRO A 57 -9.92 -0.30 -7.52
CA PRO A 57 -9.65 0.76 -8.49
C PRO A 57 -8.43 1.62 -8.16
N VAL A 58 -7.82 1.47 -6.97
CA VAL A 58 -6.72 2.32 -6.51
C VAL A 58 -5.61 1.53 -5.82
N TYR A 59 -4.45 2.16 -5.72
CA TYR A 59 -3.30 1.69 -4.93
C TYR A 59 -3.37 2.17 -3.47
N ASP A 60 -2.55 1.61 -2.59
CA ASP A 60 -2.50 2.01 -1.17
C ASP A 60 -2.16 3.50 -1.02
N LEU A 61 -1.39 4.08 -1.97
CA LEU A 61 -1.10 5.51 -2.02
C LEU A 61 -2.37 6.36 -1.84
N VAL A 62 -3.45 6.05 -2.58
CA VAL A 62 -4.71 6.79 -2.51
C VAL A 62 -5.38 6.60 -1.15
N ILE A 63 -5.35 5.37 -0.61
CA ILE A 63 -5.97 5.04 0.68
C ILE A 63 -5.33 5.82 1.82
N PHE A 64 -4.00 5.86 1.88
CA PHE A 64 -3.31 6.63 2.92
C PHE A 64 -3.55 8.14 2.81
N ASN A 65 -3.78 8.67 1.60
CA ASN A 65 -4.13 10.08 1.38
C ASN A 65 -5.63 10.39 1.60
N LEU A 66 -6.45 9.39 1.95
CA LEU A 66 -7.82 9.58 2.44
C LEU A 66 -7.88 9.64 3.97
N LEU A 67 -6.89 9.08 4.67
CA LEU A 67 -6.85 9.04 6.15
C LEU A 67 -6.83 10.41 6.85
N PRO A 68 -6.25 11.50 6.30
CA PRO A 68 -6.31 12.81 6.93
C PRO A 68 -7.74 13.31 7.20
N GLU A 69 -8.75 12.81 6.48
CA GLU A 69 -10.17 13.15 6.69
C GLU A 69 -10.84 12.32 7.80
N LYS A 70 -10.11 11.35 8.39
CA LYS A 70 -10.60 10.33 9.33
C LYS A 70 -9.57 10.00 10.41
N LEU A 71 -8.83 11.01 10.90
CA LEU A 71 -7.76 10.82 11.89
C LEU A 71 -8.24 10.10 13.15
N GLU A 72 -9.48 10.36 13.58
CA GLU A 72 -10.11 9.72 14.74
C GLU A 72 -10.27 8.20 14.60
N ALA A 73 -10.36 7.70 13.36
CA ALA A 73 -10.52 6.28 13.09
C ALA A 73 -9.18 5.53 13.04
N VAL A 74 -8.07 6.23 12.78
CA VAL A 74 -6.75 5.61 12.57
C VAL A 74 -6.32 4.70 13.74
N PRO A 75 -6.42 5.12 15.03
CA PRO A 75 -6.03 4.27 16.15
C PRO A 75 -6.87 3.00 16.31
N ALA A 76 -8.10 2.98 15.77
CA ALA A 76 -8.98 1.81 15.79
C ALA A 76 -8.65 0.79 14.68
N THR A 77 -7.79 1.16 13.72
CA THR A 77 -7.41 0.27 12.62
C THR A 77 -6.18 -0.57 12.96
N HIS A 78 -6.20 -1.85 12.58
CA HIS A 78 -5.04 -2.69 12.67
C HIS A 78 -5.07 -3.84 11.66
N SER A 79 -3.89 -4.20 11.13
CA SER A 79 -3.76 -5.25 10.11
C SER A 79 -2.61 -6.22 10.39
N CYS A 80 -2.02 -6.18 11.59
CA CYS A 80 -1.01 -7.14 12.00
C CYS A 80 -1.63 -8.56 12.11
N ALA A 81 -1.02 -9.54 11.44
CA ALA A 81 -1.40 -10.95 11.56
C ALA A 81 -0.71 -11.65 12.75
N GLN A 82 0.38 -11.09 13.28
CA GLN A 82 1.24 -11.76 14.27
C GLN A 82 0.79 -11.53 15.72
N GLN A 83 0.40 -10.30 16.06
CA GLN A 83 -0.09 -9.94 17.39
C GLN A 83 -0.93 -8.67 17.28
N LYS A 84 -2.10 -8.67 17.91
CA LYS A 84 -3.02 -7.53 17.92
C LYS A 84 -2.68 -6.55 19.06
N PRO A 85 -2.86 -5.22 18.87
CA PRO A 85 -3.18 -4.59 17.60
C PRO A 85 -1.97 -4.58 16.64
N TRP A 86 -0.75 -4.42 17.15
CA TRP A 86 0.48 -4.38 16.36
C TRP A 86 1.66 -5.03 17.09
N CYS A 87 2.34 -5.99 16.45
CA CYS A 87 3.54 -6.59 17.03
C CYS A 87 4.80 -5.69 16.93
N GLY A 88 4.78 -4.70 16.03
CA GLY A 88 5.90 -3.79 15.73
C GLY A 88 7.19 -4.47 15.22
N ARG A 89 7.14 -5.74 14.83
CA ARG A 89 8.32 -6.55 14.48
C ARG A 89 8.13 -7.40 13.22
N CYS A 90 7.12 -7.10 12.42
CA CYS A 90 6.84 -7.75 11.13
C CYS A 90 6.81 -6.72 9.99
N PRO A 91 6.98 -7.16 8.72
CA PRO A 91 6.89 -6.29 7.54
C PRO A 91 5.62 -5.47 7.50
N LYS A 92 4.46 -6.07 7.84
CA LYS A 92 3.17 -5.35 7.82
C LYS A 92 3.13 -4.16 8.78
N CYS A 93 3.66 -4.32 10.00
CA CYS A 93 3.71 -3.22 10.96
C CYS A 93 4.61 -2.10 10.44
N LEU A 94 5.79 -2.45 9.89
CA LEU A 94 6.72 -1.47 9.34
C LEU A 94 6.12 -0.72 8.15
N TYR A 95 5.51 -1.44 7.21
CA TYR A 95 4.84 -0.86 6.04
C TYR A 95 3.76 0.13 6.45
N VAL A 96 2.80 -0.28 7.29
CA VAL A 96 1.72 0.62 7.71
C VAL A 96 2.26 1.80 8.50
N TRP A 97 3.16 1.58 9.46
CA TRP A 97 3.77 2.65 10.23
C TRP A 97 4.47 3.69 9.34
N MET A 98 5.26 3.26 8.34
CA MET A 98 5.91 4.18 7.42
C MET A 98 4.89 5.01 6.64
N HIS A 99 3.81 4.41 6.15
CA HIS A 99 2.78 5.17 5.45
C HIS A 99 2.02 6.13 6.38
N LEU A 100 1.71 5.73 7.62
CA LEU A 100 1.12 6.65 8.59
C LEU A 100 2.04 7.85 8.85
N VAL A 101 3.33 7.61 9.08
CA VAL A 101 4.32 8.68 9.27
C VAL A 101 4.49 9.54 8.02
N ALA A 102 4.46 8.93 6.83
CA ALA A 102 4.65 9.62 5.56
C ALA A 102 3.52 10.60 5.25
N TYR A 103 2.26 10.29 5.58
CA TYR A 103 1.10 11.09 5.16
C TYR A 103 0.35 11.77 6.30
N LEU A 104 0.61 11.40 7.57
CA LEU A 104 -0.05 11.97 8.74
C LEU A 104 0.97 12.64 9.67
N ASP A 105 0.45 13.37 10.66
CA ASP A 105 1.25 13.91 11.75
C ASP A 105 1.79 12.80 12.66
N ASP A 106 2.97 13.05 13.23
CA ASP A 106 3.70 12.05 14.02
C ASP A 106 2.87 11.54 15.21
N GLY A 107 2.12 12.43 15.86
CA GLY A 107 1.28 12.06 17.00
C GLY A 107 0.20 11.03 16.64
N VAL A 108 -0.32 11.02 15.40
CA VAL A 108 -1.33 10.04 14.97
C VAL A 108 -0.67 8.68 14.72
N ALA A 109 0.51 8.67 14.09
CA ALA A 109 1.27 7.43 13.87
C ALA A 109 1.72 6.79 15.19
N GLU A 110 2.14 7.60 16.16
CA GLU A 110 2.55 7.15 17.50
C GLU A 110 1.37 6.60 18.32
N GLN A 111 0.17 7.20 18.21
CA GLN A 111 -1.03 6.67 18.84
C GLN A 111 -1.44 5.30 18.29
N ALA A 112 -1.18 5.03 17.00
CA ALA A 112 -1.48 3.74 16.40
C ALA A 112 -0.43 2.68 16.75
N ILE A 113 0.86 3.04 16.73
CA ILE A 113 1.98 2.15 16.99
C ILE A 113 2.99 2.89 17.86
N GLU A 114 3.05 2.53 19.14
CA GLU A 114 3.64 3.31 20.25
C GLU A 114 5.15 3.63 20.17
N GLN A 115 5.86 3.29 19.09
CA GLN A 115 7.29 3.54 18.95
C GLN A 115 7.70 3.66 17.47
N SER A 116 8.78 4.42 17.24
CA SER A 116 9.45 4.42 15.94
C SER A 116 9.92 3.01 15.56
N LEU A 117 9.41 2.50 14.44
CA LEU A 117 9.82 1.20 13.93
C LEU A 117 11.17 1.24 13.23
N PHE A 118 11.71 2.44 12.95
CA PHE A 118 13.09 2.62 12.49
C PHE A 118 14.12 2.41 13.60
N ASP A 119 13.76 2.54 14.88
CA ASP A 119 14.72 2.30 15.98
C ASP A 119 14.98 0.81 16.25
N ARG A 120 14.25 -0.09 15.58
CA ARG A 120 14.33 -1.54 15.76
C ARG A 120 15.27 -2.16 14.71
N PRO A 121 16.50 -2.59 15.08
CA PRO A 121 17.47 -3.08 14.09
C PRO A 121 16.97 -4.26 13.25
N ARG A 122 16.13 -5.13 13.82
CA ARG A 122 15.52 -6.27 13.11
C ARG A 122 14.68 -5.85 11.90
N ASN A 123 14.10 -4.64 11.93
CA ASN A 123 13.30 -4.13 10.82
C ASN A 123 14.14 -3.78 9.59
N ARG A 124 15.48 -3.63 9.73
CA ARG A 124 16.39 -3.36 8.62
C ARG A 124 16.25 -4.37 7.49
N THR A 125 16.28 -5.66 7.81
CA THR A 125 16.19 -6.73 6.81
C THR A 125 14.87 -6.70 6.06
N TYR A 126 13.76 -6.42 6.76
CA TYR A 126 12.45 -6.29 6.11
C TYR A 126 12.39 -5.04 5.22
N LEU A 127 12.93 -3.91 5.70
CA LEU A 127 12.94 -2.67 4.93
C LEU A 127 13.71 -2.82 3.62
N ARG A 128 14.93 -3.37 3.66
CA ARG A 128 15.73 -3.62 2.45
C ARG A 128 14.99 -4.46 1.41
N LYS A 129 14.31 -5.52 1.86
CA LYS A 129 13.48 -6.36 1.00
C LYS A 129 12.29 -5.61 0.40
N MET A 130 11.58 -4.80 1.20
CA MET A 130 10.44 -4.02 0.69
C MET A 130 10.87 -2.85 -0.21
N LEU A 131 12.08 -2.32 -0.04
CA LEU A 131 12.66 -1.30 -0.92
C LEU A 131 13.20 -1.86 -2.26
N GLY A 132 13.18 -3.19 -2.43
CA GLY A 132 13.73 -3.85 -3.61
C GLY A 132 15.27 -3.94 -3.63
N LEU A 133 15.93 -3.73 -2.48
CA LEU A 133 17.38 -3.83 -2.34
C LEU A 133 17.86 -5.28 -2.14
N GLU A 134 16.94 -6.23 -2.18
CA GLU A 134 17.16 -7.67 -2.05
C GLU A 134 16.22 -8.39 -3.02
N VAL A 135 16.53 -9.64 -3.39
CA VAL A 135 15.81 -10.40 -4.44
C VAL A 135 14.33 -10.65 -4.13
N PHE A 136 13.96 -10.75 -2.85
CA PHE A 136 12.62 -11.20 -2.44
C PHE A 136 11.89 -10.16 -1.59
N LYS A 137 10.73 -9.72 -2.06
CA LYS A 137 9.74 -8.99 -1.26
C LYS A 137 9.15 -9.91 -0.18
N PRO A 138 8.88 -9.43 1.05
CA PRO A 138 8.29 -10.27 2.10
C PRO A 138 6.95 -10.89 1.68
N ALA A 139 6.69 -12.12 2.13
CA ALA A 139 5.42 -12.83 1.94
C ALA A 139 4.35 -12.38 2.97
N ASP A 140 4.26 -11.07 3.20
CA ASP A 140 3.24 -10.42 4.02
C ASP A 140 2.32 -9.57 3.12
N CYS A 141 1.15 -9.19 3.62
CA CYS A 141 0.22 -8.30 2.91
C CYS A 141 0.72 -6.84 2.92
N VAL A 142 1.83 -6.58 2.22
CA VAL A 142 2.42 -5.24 2.01
C VAL A 142 2.26 -4.84 0.55
N GLY A 143 2.12 -3.54 0.29
CA GLY A 143 2.00 -3.01 -1.07
C GLY A 143 3.32 -3.09 -1.83
N THR A 144 3.42 -2.34 -2.92
CA THR A 144 4.50 -2.51 -3.90
C THR A 144 5.88 -2.04 -3.44
N VAL A 145 6.91 -2.42 -4.20
CA VAL A 145 8.26 -1.88 -3.98
C VAL A 145 8.23 -0.35 -4.09
N SER A 146 7.61 0.19 -5.14
CA SER A 146 7.51 1.63 -5.37
C SER A 146 6.68 2.35 -4.28
N GLU A 147 5.60 1.72 -3.79
CA GLU A 147 4.84 2.25 -2.63
C GLU A 147 5.68 2.30 -1.36
N THR A 148 6.53 1.29 -1.14
CA THR A 148 7.45 1.32 0.00
C THR A 148 8.53 2.39 -0.17
N GLN A 149 9.07 2.54 -1.39
CA GLN A 149 10.08 3.56 -1.69
C GLN A 149 9.54 4.97 -1.45
N VAL A 150 8.34 5.30 -1.96
CA VAL A 150 7.75 6.63 -1.73
C VAL A 150 7.53 6.90 -0.23
N ALA A 151 7.02 5.90 0.52
CA ALA A 151 6.76 6.06 1.95
C ALA A 151 8.07 6.23 2.73
N TYR A 152 9.10 5.45 2.39
CA TYR A 152 10.43 5.61 2.97
C TYR A 152 11.00 6.99 2.69
N LEU A 153 11.02 7.45 1.43
CA LEU A 153 11.55 8.75 1.04
C LEU A 153 10.79 9.90 1.74
N LEU A 154 9.46 9.82 1.86
CA LEU A 154 8.67 10.80 2.61
C LEU A 154 9.02 10.81 4.10
N CYS A 155 9.16 9.64 4.74
CA CYS A 155 9.64 9.56 6.12
C CYS A 155 11.02 10.24 6.27
N ARG A 156 11.91 10.07 5.29
CA ARG A 156 13.25 10.69 5.31
C ARG A 156 13.19 12.20 5.07
N ALA A 157 12.28 12.69 4.23
CA ALA A 157 11.99 14.11 4.06
C ALA A 157 11.42 14.75 5.35
N LYS A 158 10.74 13.96 6.18
CA LYS A 158 10.34 14.32 7.56
C LYS A 158 11.42 14.05 8.61
N GLU A 159 12.68 13.92 8.17
CA GLU A 159 13.88 13.73 9.02
C GLU A 159 13.81 12.50 9.95
N LYS A 160 13.03 11.47 9.60
CA LYS A 160 12.93 10.26 10.41
C LYS A 160 14.19 9.41 10.31
N THR A 161 14.82 9.19 11.47
CA THR A 161 16.05 8.40 11.62
C THR A 161 15.80 7.15 12.45
N GLY A 162 16.84 6.31 12.59
CA GLY A 162 16.80 5.12 13.42
C GLY A 162 17.78 4.04 12.93
N ARG A 163 18.02 3.04 13.77
CA ARG A 163 19.00 1.96 13.50
C ARG A 163 18.68 1.10 12.28
N ALA A 164 17.41 0.98 11.90
CA ALA A 164 16.98 0.19 10.75
C ALA A 164 17.24 0.89 9.40
N VAL A 165 17.52 2.20 9.42
CA VAL A 165 17.69 3.06 8.25
C VAL A 165 19.05 3.77 8.26
N ALA A 166 19.95 3.38 9.16
CA ALA A 166 21.22 4.07 9.38
C ALA A 166 22.17 3.93 8.17
N ASP A 167 22.04 2.86 7.41
CA ASP A 167 22.90 2.50 6.27
C ASP A 167 22.12 2.41 4.95
N ILE A 168 20.94 3.03 4.90
CA ILE A 168 20.14 3.13 3.69
C ILE A 168 20.14 4.61 3.34
N ASP A 169 20.85 4.98 2.27
CA ASP A 169 20.88 6.35 1.77
C ASP A 169 19.62 6.61 0.92
N PRO A 170 18.80 7.63 1.26
CA PRO A 170 17.67 8.04 0.42
C PRO A 170 18.05 8.32 -1.04
N ALA A 171 19.27 8.81 -1.30
CA ALA A 171 19.74 9.13 -2.64
C ALA A 171 20.03 7.89 -3.52
N GLU A 172 20.20 6.71 -2.90
CA GLU A 172 20.44 5.45 -3.60
C GLU A 172 19.15 4.69 -3.93
N ILE A 173 17.99 5.18 -3.47
CA ILE A 173 16.70 4.54 -3.76
C ILE A 173 16.32 4.81 -5.22
N PRO A 174 16.09 3.77 -6.04
CA PRO A 174 15.79 3.91 -7.47
C PRO A 174 14.33 4.32 -7.68
N PHE A 175 13.98 5.55 -7.30
CA PHE A 175 12.62 6.08 -7.34
C PHE A 175 12.47 7.16 -8.42
N ASP A 176 11.65 6.87 -9.44
CA ASP A 176 11.16 7.86 -10.39
C ASP A 176 9.80 8.39 -9.92
N GLY A 177 9.79 9.58 -9.33
CA GLY A 177 8.59 10.15 -8.76
C GLY A 177 7.50 10.50 -9.79
N GLN A 178 7.86 10.83 -11.03
CA GLN A 178 6.85 11.15 -12.06
C GLN A 178 6.23 9.86 -12.59
N ALA A 179 7.04 8.86 -12.94
CA ALA A 179 6.54 7.55 -13.34
C ALA A 179 5.71 6.87 -12.23
N PHE A 180 6.12 7.04 -10.97
CA PHE A 180 5.34 6.60 -9.82
C PHE A 180 3.96 7.25 -9.80
N LEU A 181 3.88 8.57 -9.95
CA LEU A 181 2.60 9.26 -9.94
C LEU A 181 1.70 8.86 -11.10
N ASP A 182 2.25 8.68 -12.29
CA ASP A 182 1.49 8.26 -13.48
C ASP A 182 0.85 6.88 -13.32
N THR A 183 1.35 6.06 -12.39
CA THR A 183 0.80 4.72 -12.09
C THR A 183 -0.05 4.71 -10.83
N TYR A 184 0.49 5.18 -9.71
CA TYR A 184 -0.06 4.93 -8.38
C TYR A 184 -1.11 5.96 -7.93
N SER A 185 -1.19 7.11 -8.63
CA SER A 185 -2.23 8.11 -8.39
C SER A 185 -3.43 7.98 -9.33
N GLU A 186 -3.48 6.93 -10.16
CA GLU A 186 -4.60 6.67 -11.05
C GLU A 186 -5.77 6.00 -10.32
N VAL A 187 -6.99 6.30 -10.79
CA VAL A 187 -8.23 5.65 -10.35
C VAL A 187 -8.83 4.95 -11.56
N ALA A 188 -8.84 3.61 -11.55
CA ALA A 188 -9.33 2.83 -12.66
C ALA A 188 -10.78 3.26 -13.01
N PRO A 189 -11.09 3.66 -14.26
CA PRO A 189 -12.34 4.34 -14.62
C PRO A 189 -13.59 3.48 -14.47
N ARG A 190 -13.41 2.15 -14.43
CA ARG A 190 -14.44 1.17 -14.12
C ARG A 190 -13.77 -0.09 -13.57
N TYR A 191 -14.44 -0.78 -12.66
CA TYR A 191 -14.04 -2.10 -12.22
C TYR A 191 -15.22 -3.07 -12.27
N GLY A 192 -15.13 -4.09 -13.13
CA GLY A 192 -16.28 -4.81 -13.68
C GLY A 192 -17.14 -5.57 -12.67
N THR A 193 -16.53 -6.04 -11.57
CA THR A 193 -17.19 -6.80 -10.51
C THR A 193 -17.92 -5.89 -9.50
N ILE A 194 -17.58 -4.60 -9.44
CA ILE A 194 -18.22 -3.63 -8.54
C ILE A 194 -19.55 -3.18 -9.16
N PRO A 195 -20.67 -3.25 -8.43
CA PRO A 195 -21.95 -2.72 -8.91
C PRO A 195 -21.83 -1.25 -9.34
N LYS A 196 -22.33 -0.91 -10.54
CA LYS A 196 -22.17 0.40 -11.17
C LYS A 196 -22.52 1.57 -10.24
N GLY A 197 -23.71 1.55 -9.64
CA GLY A 197 -24.16 2.64 -8.76
C GLY A 197 -23.30 2.80 -7.50
N LEU A 198 -22.74 1.70 -6.98
CA LEU A 198 -21.81 1.74 -5.85
C LEU A 198 -20.48 2.38 -6.26
N TYR A 199 -19.94 1.98 -7.40
CA TYR A 199 -18.69 2.55 -7.92
C TYR A 199 -18.85 4.03 -8.25
N GLU A 200 -19.97 4.43 -8.87
CA GLU A 200 -20.27 5.84 -9.15
C GLU A 200 -20.37 6.69 -7.87
N ALA A 201 -20.91 6.14 -6.78
CA ALA A 201 -20.97 6.83 -5.50
C ALA A 201 -19.60 6.96 -4.81
N LEU A 202 -18.72 5.96 -4.97
CA LEU A 202 -17.40 5.93 -4.34
C LEU A 202 -16.35 6.76 -5.10
N ARG A 203 -16.43 6.76 -6.43
CA ARG A 203 -15.40 7.30 -7.33
C ARG A 203 -14.95 8.73 -7.01
N PRO A 204 -15.84 9.70 -6.67
CA PRO A 204 -15.40 11.05 -6.32
C PRO A 204 -14.43 11.10 -5.14
N GLN A 205 -14.63 10.26 -4.12
CA GLN A 205 -13.72 10.19 -2.96
C GLN A 205 -12.36 9.61 -3.35
N LEU A 206 -12.34 8.58 -4.20
CA LEU A 206 -11.11 7.99 -4.70
C LEU A 206 -10.30 8.99 -5.54
N LEU A 207 -10.97 9.76 -6.40
CA LEU A 207 -10.34 10.82 -7.20
C LEU A 207 -9.76 11.93 -6.32
N ALA A 208 -10.50 12.37 -5.30
CA ALA A 208 -9.98 13.36 -4.35
C ALA A 208 -8.74 12.85 -3.59
N GLY A 209 -8.73 11.58 -3.17
CA GLY A 209 -7.56 10.95 -2.56
C GLY A 209 -6.35 10.87 -3.51
N ALA A 210 -6.59 10.53 -4.77
CA ALA A 210 -5.57 10.50 -5.82
C ALA A 210 -4.97 11.88 -6.11
N GLU A 211 -5.79 12.92 -6.21
CA GLU A 211 -5.33 14.30 -6.42
C GLU A 211 -4.49 14.78 -5.24
N ARG A 212 -4.91 14.50 -4.00
CA ARG A 212 -4.12 14.81 -2.80
C ARG A 212 -2.78 14.08 -2.79
N ALA A 213 -2.79 12.79 -3.09
CA ALA A 213 -1.56 12.00 -3.16
C ALA A 213 -0.58 12.59 -4.19
N ARG A 214 -1.10 12.94 -5.38
CA ARG A 214 -0.32 13.56 -6.46
C ARG A 214 0.28 14.89 -6.03
N ALA A 215 -0.51 15.77 -5.42
CA ALA A 215 -0.04 17.06 -4.92
C ALA A 215 1.03 16.87 -3.81
N TYR A 216 0.80 15.97 -2.88
CA TYR A 216 1.68 15.73 -1.73
C TYR A 216 3.04 15.17 -2.16
N VAL A 217 3.04 14.10 -2.97
CA VAL A 217 4.29 13.49 -3.46
C VAL A 217 5.05 14.48 -4.36
N ARG A 218 4.36 15.26 -5.20
CA ARG A 218 5.03 16.32 -5.98
C ARG A 218 5.70 17.35 -5.09
N ALA A 219 4.99 17.86 -4.09
CA ALA A 219 5.53 18.91 -3.23
C ALA A 219 6.82 18.48 -2.47
N HIS A 220 6.97 17.19 -2.18
CA HIS A 220 8.05 16.69 -1.31
C HIS A 220 9.13 15.90 -2.03
N LEU A 221 8.82 15.19 -3.13
CA LEU A 221 9.74 14.23 -3.76
C LEU A 221 9.97 14.45 -5.26
N VAL A 222 9.05 15.11 -5.97
CA VAL A 222 9.26 15.48 -7.38
C VAL A 222 9.69 16.94 -7.38
N GLY A 223 10.98 17.21 -7.57
CA GLY A 223 11.52 18.57 -7.47
C GLY A 223 10.65 19.62 -8.18
N LYS A 224 10.62 20.85 -7.65
CA LYS A 224 9.98 22.00 -8.30
C LYS A 224 10.76 22.37 -9.58
N ASN A 225 10.65 21.58 -10.63
CA ASN A 225 11.20 21.89 -11.94
C ASN A 225 10.04 22.20 -12.89
N GLY A 226 9.87 23.51 -13.09
CA GLY A 226 8.85 24.22 -13.85
C GLY A 226 8.86 25.66 -13.38
#